data_AF-A0A535BXF7-F1
#
_entry.id   AF-A0A535BXF7-F1
#
_cell.length_a   1.000
_cell.length_b   1.000
_cell.length_c   1.000
_cell.angle_alpha   90.00
_cell.angle_beta   90.00
_cell.angle_gamma   90.00
#
_symmetry.space_group_name_H-M   'P 1'
#
loop_
_entity.id
_entity.type
_entity.pdbx_description
1 polymer ?
#
loop_
_entity_poly.entity_id
_entity_poly.type
_entity_poly.pdbx_seq_one_letter_code
_entity_poly.pdbx_strand_id
1 'polypeptide(L)'
;MTNELLNELTFFVLAIFVGFEVISKVPTILHTPLMSGTNAIHGIILVGAILIAAGANSRVTIVLGLVAVTLATTNVVGGFVVTDRMLEMFKGRQTARRPADSPAPK
;
A
#
# COMPACT_ATOMS: atom_id res chain seq x y z
N MET A 1 -8.69 27.68 13.89
CA MET A 1 -9.58 26.58 14.35
C MET A 1 -10.79 26.35 13.45
N THR A 2 -11.81 27.22 13.37
CA THR A 2 -13.02 26.91 12.56
C THR A 2 -12.71 26.73 11.07
N ASN A 3 -11.89 27.61 10.49
CA ASN A 3 -11.51 27.51 9.07
C ASN A 3 -10.59 26.30 8.78
N GLU A 4 -9.73 25.91 9.72
CA GLU A 4 -8.85 24.73 9.56
C GLU A 4 -9.66 23.44 9.58
N LEU A 5 -10.58 23.30 10.54
CA LEU A 5 -11.47 22.14 10.61
C LEU A 5 -12.36 22.05 9.36
N LEU A 6 -12.89 23.18 8.88
CA LEU A 6 -13.65 23.22 7.63
C LEU A 6 -12.80 22.79 6.43
N ASN A 7 -11.52 23.20 6.37
CA ASN A 7 -10.60 22.79 5.31
C ASN A 7 -10.27 21.28 5.39
N GLU A 8 -9.93 20.77 6.58
CA GLU A 8 -9.65 19.35 6.81
C GLU A 8 -10.86 18.48 6.48
N LEU A 9 -12.06 18.91 6.88
CA LEU A 9 -13.31 18.24 6.56
C LEU A 9 -13.57 18.26 5.05
N THR A 10 -13.30 19.39 4.39
CA THR A 10 -13.42 19.50 2.93
C THR A 10 -12.48 18.51 2.24
N PHE A 11 -11.20 18.46 2.65
CA PHE A 11 -10.24 17.50 2.10
C PHE A 11 -10.65 16.05 2.38
N PHE A 12 -11.13 15.76 3.58
CA PHE A 12 -11.60 14.43 3.97
C PHE A 12 -12.77 13.97 3.09
N VAL A 13 -13.80 14.80 2.94
CA VAL A 13 -14.98 14.48 2.13
C VAL A 13 -14.61 14.32 0.66
N LEU A 14 -13.80 15.23 0.10
CA LEU A 14 -13.36 15.13 -1.29
C LEU A 14 -12.49 13.88 -1.53
N ALA A 15 -11.61 13.53 -0.59
CA ALA A 15 -10.81 12.30 -0.67
C ALA A 15 -11.67 11.03 -0.67
N ILE A 16 -12.78 11.00 0.09
CA ILE A 16 -13.73 9.89 0.05
C ILE A 16 -14.36 9.75 -1.34
N PHE A 17 -14.83 10.85 -1.93
CA PHE A 17 -15.40 10.83 -3.28
C PHE A 17 -14.38 10.32 -4.31
N VAL A 18 -13.14 10.79 -4.24
CA VAL A 18 -12.05 10.31 -5.11
C VAL A 18 -11.80 8.82 -4.91
N GLY A 19 -11.73 8.36 -3.66
CA GLY A 19 -11.53 6.95 -3.34
C GLY A 19 -12.63 6.05 -3.90
N PHE A 20 -13.89 6.47 -3.74
CA PHE A 20 -15.05 5.75 -4.28
C PHE A 20 -15.01 5.67 -5.81
N GLU A 21 -14.75 6.80 -6.49
CA GLU A 21 -14.72 6.88 -7.95
C GLU A 21 -13.59 6.04 -8.56
N VAL A 22 -12.43 6.00 -7.90
CA VAL A 22 -11.27 5.20 -8.35
C VAL A 22 -11.52 3.71 -8.14
N ILE A 23 -11.99 3.29 -6.96
CA ILE A 23 -12.20 1.87 -6.63
C ILE A 23 -13.33 1.27 -7.49
N SER A 24 -14.38 2.03 -7.79
CA SER A 24 -15.52 1.57 -8.60
C SER A 24 -15.15 1.19 -10.04
N LYS A 25 -13.98 1.61 -10.51
CA LYS A 25 -13.49 1.36 -11.88
C LYS A 25 -12.43 0.25 -11.96
N VAL A 26 -12.11 -0.40 -10.83
CA VAL A 26 -11.10 -1.47 -10.81
C VAL A 26 -11.72 -2.78 -11.32
N PRO A 27 -11.11 -3.48 -12.31
CA PRO A 27 -11.61 -4.77 -12.80
C PRO A 27 -11.51 -5.85 -11.72
N THR A 28 -12.40 -6.84 -11.78
CA THR A 28 -12.54 -7.88 -10.74
C THR A 28 -11.27 -8.70 -10.51
N ILE A 29 -10.47 -8.90 -11.55
CA ILE A 29 -9.18 -9.61 -11.48
C ILE A 29 -8.17 -8.92 -10.55
N LEU A 30 -8.34 -7.61 -10.32
CA LEU A 30 -7.46 -6.82 -9.46
C LEU A 30 -7.99 -6.64 -8.04
N HIS A 31 -9.18 -7.15 -7.66
CA HIS A 31 -9.69 -6.94 -6.30
C HIS A 31 -8.79 -7.48 -5.19
N THR A 32 -8.15 -8.64 -5.40
CA THR A 32 -7.23 -9.22 -4.40
C THR A 32 -5.90 -8.46 -4.33
N PRO A 33 -5.22 -8.15 -5.46
CA PRO A 33 -4.08 -7.23 -5.44
C PRO A 33 -4.42 -5.84 -4.89
N LEU A 34 -5.61 -5.31 -5.18
CA LEU A 34 -6.09 -4.03 -4.67
C LEU A 34 -6.27 -4.07 -3.16
N MET A 35 -6.86 -5.15 -2.62
CA MET A 35 -7.01 -5.36 -1.18
C MET A 35 -5.64 -5.38 -0.47
N SER A 36 -4.64 -6.05 -1.06
CA SER A 36 -3.27 -6.03 -0.54
C SER A 36 -2.64 -4.63 -0.66
N GLY A 37 -2.85 -3.94 -1.79
CA GLY A 37 -2.32 -2.61 -2.04
C GLY A 37 -2.87 -1.56 -1.08
N THR A 38 -4.18 -1.57 -0.81
CA THR A 38 -4.78 -0.68 0.20
C THR A 38 -4.30 -1.02 1.61
N ASN A 39 -3.97 -2.30 1.89
CA ASN A 39 -3.30 -2.69 3.12
C ASN A 39 -1.89 -2.10 3.27
N ALA A 40 -1.14 -1.94 2.17
CA ALA A 40 0.17 -1.28 2.18
C ALA A 40 0.05 0.24 2.36
N ILE A 41 -0.96 0.86 1.73
CA ILE A 41 -1.16 2.32 1.76
C ILE A 41 -1.58 2.81 3.15
N HIS A 42 -2.47 2.10 3.86
CA HIS A 42 -2.86 2.53 5.22
C HIS A 42 -1.70 2.43 6.23
N GLY A 43 -0.60 1.78 5.84
CA GLY A 43 0.67 1.81 6.57
C GLY A 43 1.25 3.22 6.81
N ILE A 44 0.65 4.28 6.23
CA ILE A 44 0.90 5.69 6.60
C ILE A 44 0.82 5.96 8.11
N ILE A 45 0.15 5.08 8.89
CA ILE A 45 0.21 5.07 10.36
C ILE A 45 1.64 5.14 10.93
N LEU A 46 2.66 4.71 10.17
CA LEU A 46 4.07 4.83 10.53
C LEU A 46 4.49 6.27 10.81
N VAL A 47 3.97 7.25 10.05
CA VAL A 47 4.26 8.67 10.29
C VAL A 47 3.77 9.09 11.67
N GLY A 48 2.55 8.71 12.03
CA GLY A 48 1.99 8.97 13.36
C GLY A 48 2.78 8.26 14.47
N ALA A 49 3.17 7.01 14.24
CA ALA A 49 3.97 6.25 15.21
C ALA A 49 5.34 6.90 15.47
N ILE A 50 6.01 7.40 14.43
CA ILE A 50 7.29 8.12 14.56
C ILE A 50 7.09 9.42 15.36
N LEU A 51 6.03 10.19 15.07
CA LEU A 51 5.74 11.43 15.81
C LEU A 51 5.47 11.16 17.30
N ILE A 52 4.72 10.10 17.62
CA ILE A 52 4.47 9.69 19.00
C ILE A 52 5.75 9.23 19.69
N ALA A 53 6.56 8.41 19.01
CA ALA A 53 7.84 7.93 19.54
C ALA A 53 8.83 9.07 19.79
N ALA A 54 8.86 10.08 18.90
CA ALA A 54 9.71 11.26 19.04
C ALA A 54 9.35 12.11 20.29
N GLY A 55 8.07 12.12 20.69
CA GLY A 55 7.60 12.81 21.89
C GLY A 55 7.67 11.98 23.19
N ALA A 56 8.19 10.75 23.14
CA ALA A 56 8.16 9.84 24.28
C ALA A 56 9.16 10.23 25.38
N ASN A 57 8.66 10.50 26.58
CA ASN A 57 9.44 10.97 27.74
C ASN A 57 9.39 10.04 28.97
N SER A 58 8.57 8.98 28.94
CA SER A 58 8.42 8.02 30.03
C SER A 58 8.80 6.63 29.53
N ARG A 59 9.21 5.73 30.44
CA ARG A 59 9.54 4.34 30.06
C ARG A 59 8.38 3.65 29.35
N VAL A 60 7.14 3.93 29.76
CA VAL A 60 5.93 3.36 29.13
C VAL A 60 5.74 3.90 27.72
N THR A 61 5.83 5.22 27.52
CA THR A 61 5.63 5.84 26.19
C THR A 61 6.75 5.47 25.22
N ILE A 62 7.97 5.26 25.71
CA ILE A 62 9.10 4.77 24.88
C ILE A 62 8.83 3.34 24.39
N VAL A 63 8.41 2.43 25.29
CA VAL A 63 8.12 1.04 24.90
C VAL A 63 6.94 0.98 23.93
N LEU A 64 5.87 1.74 24.19
CA LEU A 64 4.72 1.80 23.28
C LEU A 64 5.10 2.41 21.92
N GLY A 65 5.93 3.46 21.89
CA GLY A 65 6.44 4.05 20.67
C GLY A 65 7.27 3.06 19.85
N LEU A 66 8.15 2.30 20.51
CA LEU A 66 8.95 1.25 19.86
C LEU A 66 8.06 0.17 19.23
N VAL A 67 7.07 -0.32 19.96
CA VAL A 67 6.12 -1.33 19.46
C VAL A 67 5.30 -0.76 18.30
N ALA A 68 4.78 0.47 18.44
CA ALA A 68 3.98 1.12 17.40
C ALA A 68 4.76 1.29 16.10
N VAL A 69 6.00 1.79 16.17
CA VAL A 69 6.87 1.93 14.98
C VAL A 69 7.16 0.56 14.37
N THR A 70 7.51 -0.45 15.17
CA THR A 70 7.81 -1.80 14.66
C THR A 70 6.62 -2.41 13.92
N LEU A 71 5.42 -2.32 14.50
CA LEU A 71 4.20 -2.85 13.88
C LEU A 71 3.83 -2.06 12.62
N ALA A 72 3.94 -0.73 12.65
CA ALA A 72 3.66 0.10 11.48
C ALA A 72 4.65 -0.16 10.33
N THR A 73 5.95 -0.30 10.63
CA THR A 73 6.96 -0.67 9.63
C THR A 73 6.67 -2.06 9.06
N THR A 74 6.32 -3.04 9.89
CA THR A 74 5.98 -4.39 9.42
C THR A 74 4.76 -4.37 8.49
N ASN A 75 3.74 -3.57 8.80
CA ASN A 75 2.56 -3.41 7.95
C ASN A 75 2.90 -2.80 6.59
N VAL A 76 3.66 -1.69 6.56
CA VAL A 76 4.10 -1.04 5.31
C VAL A 76 4.93 -2.00 4.47
N VAL A 77 6.01 -2.54 5.04
CA VAL A 77 6.97 -3.39 4.30
C VAL A 77 6.28 -4.67 3.84
N GLY A 78 5.57 -5.37 4.72
CA GLY A 78 4.84 -6.58 4.37
C GLY A 78 3.77 -6.34 3.32
N GLY A 79 3.00 -5.26 3.46
CA GLY A 79 1.97 -4.85 2.50
C GLY A 79 2.55 -4.62 1.10
N PHE A 80 3.65 -3.86 0.98
CA PHE A 80 4.27 -3.59 -0.31
C PHE A 80 4.90 -4.85 -0.94
N VAL A 81 5.56 -5.70 -0.14
CA VAL A 81 6.15 -6.96 -0.63
C VAL A 81 5.08 -7.91 -1.16
N VAL A 82 3.99 -8.12 -0.42
CA VAL A 82 2.90 -9.01 -0.84
C VAL A 82 2.20 -8.46 -2.08
N THR A 83 1.96 -7.14 -2.13
CA THR A 83 1.34 -6.50 -3.29
C THR A 83 2.20 -6.63 -4.55
N ASP A 84 3.52 -6.42 -4.44
CA ASP A 84 4.45 -6.60 -5.57
C ASP A 84 4.39 -8.04 -6.11
N ARG A 85 4.44 -9.05 -5.24
CA ARG A 85 4.31 -10.47 -5.63
C ARG A 85 2.98 -10.77 -6.32
N MET A 86 1.90 -10.15 -5.86
CA MET A 86 0.59 -10.29 -6.51
C MET A 86 0.56 -9.65 -7.89
N LEU A 87 1.18 -8.48 -8.05
CA LEU A 87 1.21 -7.75 -9.33
C LEU A 87 2.18 -8.38 -10.34
N GLU A 88 3.23 -9.07 -9.89
CA GLU A 88 4.11 -9.85 -10.76
C GLU A 88 3.36 -10.90 -11.59
N MET A 89 2.25 -11.45 -11.09
CA MET A 89 1.42 -12.43 -11.80
C MET A 89 0.77 -11.86 -13.06
N PHE A 90 0.68 -10.53 -13.18
CA PHE A 90 0.14 -9.83 -14.35
C PHE A 90 1.22 -9.43 -15.36
N LYS A 91 2.50 -9.57 -15.01
CA LYS A 91 3.60 -9.41 -15.97
C LYS A 91 3.54 -10.62 -16.88
N GLY A 92 2.96 -10.43 -18.08
CA GLY A 92 2.83 -11.48 -19.09
C GLY A 92 4.15 -12.24 -19.20
N ARG A 93 4.05 -13.58 -19.19
CA ARG A 93 5.20 -14.50 -19.31
C ARG A 93 6.06 -13.97 -20.45
N GLN A 94 7.21 -13.35 -20.12
CA GLN A 94 8.16 -12.96 -21.15
C GLN A 94 8.41 -14.21 -21.95
N THR A 95 8.01 -14.15 -23.21
CA THR A 95 8.07 -15.21 -24.20
C THR A 95 9.24 -16.12 -23.88
N ALA A 96 8.95 -17.32 -23.36
CA ALA A 96 9.92 -18.39 -23.36
C ALA A 96 10.30 -18.50 -24.84
N ARG A 97 11.46 -17.94 -25.16
CA ARG A 97 12.00 -17.78 -26.50
C ARG A 97 11.93 -19.15 -27.15
N ARG A 98 10.91 -19.40 -27.95
CA ARG A 98 10.86 -20.58 -28.83
C ARG A 98 12.04 -20.37 -29.77
N PRO A 99 13.12 -21.16 -29.69
CA PRO A 99 14.15 -21.09 -30.71
C PRO A 99 13.43 -21.46 -32.01
N ALA A 100 13.49 -20.54 -32.96
CA ALA A 100 12.88 -20.68 -34.26
C ALA A 100 13.36 -21.98 -34.93
N ASP A 101 12.40 -22.70 -35.50
CA ASP A 101 12.47 -23.43 -36.76
C ASP A 101 13.83 -24.06 -37.10
N SER A 102 13.94 -25.36 -36.83
CA SER A 102 14.89 -26.20 -37.54
C SER A 102 14.44 -26.34 -39.00
N PRO A 103 15.25 -26.02 -40.01
CA PRO A 103 14.86 -26.20 -41.40
C PRO A 103 14.77 -27.69 -41.71
N ALA A 104 13.65 -28.10 -42.32
CA ALA A 104 13.43 -29.48 -42.77
C ALA A 104 14.52 -29.91 -43.78
N PRO A 105 15.09 -31.11 -43.66
CA PRO A 105 15.96 -31.65 -44.70
C PRO A 105 15.13 -32.08 -45.92
N LYS A 106 15.72 -31.85 -47.09
CA LYS A 106 15.16 -32.01 -48.44
C LYS A 106 14.66 -33.42 -48.76
#